data_AF-A0A098TE13-F1
#
_entry.id   AF-A0A098TE13-F1
#
_cell.length_a   1.000
_cell.length_b   1.000
_cell.length_c   1.000
_cell.angle_alpha   90.00
_cell.angle_beta   90.00
_cell.angle_gamma   90.00
#
_symmetry.space_group_name_H-M   'P 1'
#
loop_
_entity.id
_entity.type
_entity.pdbx_description
1 polymer ?
#
loop_
_entity_poly.entity_id
_entity_poly.type
_entity_poly.pdbx_seq_one_letter_code
_entity_poly.pdbx_strand_id
1 'polypeptide(L)'
;MRVNRLDLTRYGKFTDHTIDFGAHAPGGCDLHIVYGPNEAGKSTLFNGWLDLLFGIGAQSSYNFLHPYPNMRIGAEIDIGGETREFVRIKRQQNSLLDGRDQPVPDGALLAGLAGLDRDSYRTMFSLDDETLEQGGESILASRGDLGELLFSASAGLGELSQRLVRMRSETEGFYKYRARSGRLAELKTELAGLKAERDRLDTQASDYARLTRAHEDASRRHAEASAERKAIAARLAG
;
A
#
# COMPACT_ATOMS: atom_id res chain seq x y z
N MET A 1 -4.59 -13.02 -16.39
CA MET A 1 -3.92 -14.34 -16.42
C MET A 1 -5.01 -15.39 -16.52
N ARG A 2 -4.84 -16.43 -17.35
CA ARG A 2 -5.76 -17.56 -17.45
C ARG A 2 -4.96 -18.86 -17.39
N VAL A 3 -5.44 -19.85 -16.63
CA VAL A 3 -4.87 -21.20 -16.65
C VAL A 3 -5.58 -22.02 -17.73
N ASN A 4 -4.81 -22.56 -18.66
CA ASN A 4 -5.33 -23.41 -19.74
C ASN A 4 -5.27 -24.88 -19.31
N ARG A 5 -4.18 -25.26 -18.63
CA ARG A 5 -3.94 -26.63 -18.18
C ARG A 5 -3.16 -26.62 -16.87
N LEU A 6 -3.50 -27.52 -15.94
CA LEU A 6 -2.76 -27.75 -14.71
C LEU A 6 -2.28 -29.21 -14.66
N ASP A 7 -0.97 -29.39 -14.50
CA ASP A 7 -0.29 -30.69 -14.53
C ASP A 7 0.28 -31.02 -13.13
N LEU A 8 -0.38 -31.91 -12.41
CA LEU A 8 0.07 -32.45 -11.12
C LEU A 8 0.93 -33.70 -11.37
N THR A 9 2.09 -33.50 -11.99
CA THR A 9 3.01 -34.58 -12.41
C THR A 9 3.45 -35.44 -11.22
N ARG A 10 3.93 -34.81 -10.14
CA ARG A 10 4.36 -35.51 -8.92
C ARG A 10 4.11 -34.60 -7.72
N TYR A 11 2.88 -34.61 -7.20
CA TYR A 11 2.50 -33.70 -6.12
C TYR A 11 1.39 -34.27 -5.24
N GLY A 12 1.64 -34.33 -3.93
CA GLY A 12 0.70 -34.90 -2.97
C GLY A 12 0.32 -36.32 -3.37
N LYS A 13 -0.97 -36.53 -3.61
CA LYS A 13 -1.55 -37.84 -4.00
C LYS A 13 -1.55 -38.08 -5.51
N PHE A 14 -1.23 -37.06 -6.30
CA PHE A 14 -1.31 -37.11 -7.75
C PHE A 14 0.01 -37.60 -8.35
N THR A 15 -0.12 -38.44 -9.39
CA THR A 15 0.97 -38.88 -10.25
C THR A 15 0.48 -38.76 -11.67
N ASP A 16 1.15 -37.93 -12.47
CA ASP A 16 0.87 -37.65 -13.88
C ASP A 16 -0.61 -37.32 -14.15
N HIS A 17 -1.21 -36.51 -13.27
CA HIS A 17 -2.60 -36.08 -13.40
C HIS A 17 -2.69 -34.70 -14.03
N THR A 18 -3.50 -34.56 -15.08
CA THR A 18 -3.69 -33.31 -15.82
C THR A 18 -5.15 -32.89 -15.80
N ILE A 19 -5.37 -31.60 -15.61
CA ILE A 19 -6.68 -30.96 -15.75
C ILE A 19 -6.57 -29.93 -16.86
N ASP A 20 -7.29 -30.20 -17.94
CA ASP A 20 -7.39 -29.32 -19.10
C ASP A 20 -8.68 -28.49 -18.99
N PHE A 21 -8.52 -27.17 -19.01
CA PHE A 21 -9.63 -26.20 -18.98
C PHE A 21 -10.09 -25.82 -20.39
N GLY A 22 -9.42 -26.30 -21.44
CA GLY A 22 -9.75 -26.03 -22.83
C GLY A 22 -9.50 -24.57 -23.24
N ALA A 23 -9.78 -24.28 -24.50
CA ALA A 23 -9.69 -22.92 -25.04
C ALA A 23 -10.87 -22.05 -24.62
N HIS A 24 -10.61 -20.77 -24.36
CA HIS A 24 -11.67 -19.80 -24.11
C HIS A 24 -12.53 -19.60 -25.37
N ALA A 25 -13.84 -19.82 -25.26
CA ALA A 25 -14.78 -19.60 -26.35
C ALA A 25 -15.16 -18.11 -26.49
N PRO A 26 -14.99 -17.48 -27.67
CA PRO A 26 -15.37 -16.08 -27.88
C PRO A 26 -16.84 -15.84 -27.56
N GLY A 27 -17.11 -14.89 -26.65
CA GLY A 27 -18.48 -14.54 -26.22
C GLY A 27 -19.09 -15.48 -25.18
N GLY A 28 -18.36 -16.49 -24.70
CA GLY A 28 -18.76 -17.38 -23.63
C GLY A 28 -18.21 -16.98 -22.25
N CYS A 29 -18.77 -17.57 -21.19
CA CYS A 29 -18.23 -17.48 -19.84
C CYS A 29 -17.09 -18.50 -19.65
N ASP A 30 -16.01 -18.11 -18.98
CA ASP A 30 -14.85 -18.96 -18.68
C ASP A 30 -14.94 -19.52 -17.24
N LEU A 31 -16.01 -20.27 -16.98
CA LEU A 31 -16.30 -20.86 -15.67
C LEU A 31 -16.06 -22.38 -15.71
N HIS A 32 -15.15 -22.85 -14.85
CA HIS A 32 -14.85 -24.27 -14.70
C HIS A 32 -15.20 -24.75 -13.30
N ILE A 33 -15.90 -25.88 -13.20
CA ILE A 33 -16.28 -26.51 -11.92
C ILE A 33 -15.54 -27.83 -11.78
N VAL A 34 -14.60 -27.89 -10.84
CA VAL A 34 -13.92 -29.13 -10.45
C VAL A 34 -14.61 -29.69 -9.22
N TYR A 35 -15.29 -30.82 -9.37
CA TYR A 35 -16.05 -31.45 -8.29
C TYR A 35 -15.67 -32.92 -8.12
N GLY A 36 -15.98 -33.47 -6.95
CA GLY A 36 -15.73 -34.86 -6.62
C GLY A 36 -15.96 -35.13 -5.13
N PRO A 37 -15.92 -36.40 -4.70
CA PRO A 37 -16.07 -36.79 -3.29
C PRO A 37 -15.08 -36.09 -2.35
N ASN A 38 -15.35 -36.14 -1.05
CA ASN A 38 -14.33 -35.77 -0.05
C ASN A 38 -13.08 -36.64 -0.26
N GLU A 39 -11.91 -36.06 0.03
CA GLU A 39 -10.60 -36.71 -0.17
C GLU A 39 -10.24 -37.02 -1.64
N ALA A 40 -11.08 -36.63 -2.61
CA ALA A 40 -10.77 -36.75 -4.04
C ALA A 40 -9.54 -35.93 -4.47
N GLY A 41 -9.02 -35.05 -3.60
CA GLY A 41 -7.80 -34.29 -3.83
C GLY A 41 -8.03 -32.85 -4.27
N LYS A 42 -9.25 -32.33 -4.14
CA LYS A 42 -9.61 -30.93 -4.48
C LYS A 42 -8.73 -29.92 -3.73
N SER A 43 -8.57 -30.10 -2.41
CA SER A 43 -7.69 -29.24 -1.60
C SER A 43 -6.21 -29.41 -1.97
N THR A 44 -5.79 -30.63 -2.30
CA THR A 44 -4.43 -30.91 -2.78
C THR A 44 -4.15 -30.22 -4.12
N LEU A 45 -5.10 -30.25 -5.04
CA LEU A 45 -5.04 -29.59 -6.34
C LEU A 45 -4.94 -28.07 -6.16
N PHE A 46 -5.79 -27.48 -5.32
CA PHE A 46 -5.74 -26.04 -5.05
C PHE A 46 -4.40 -25.62 -4.42
N ASN A 47 -3.87 -26.40 -3.49
CA ASN A 47 -2.54 -26.14 -2.93
C ASN A 47 -1.43 -26.32 -3.98
N GLY A 48 -1.56 -27.28 -4.89
CA GLY A 48 -0.65 -27.43 -6.02
C GLY A 48 -0.66 -26.20 -6.94
N TRP A 49 -1.83 -25.62 -7.18
CA TRP A 49 -1.95 -24.35 -7.90
C TRP A 49 -1.23 -23.20 -7.16
N LEU A 50 -1.45 -23.04 -5.86
CA LEU A 50 -0.74 -22.01 -5.08
C LEU A 50 0.78 -22.24 -5.06
N ASP A 51 1.22 -23.49 -4.94
CA ASP A 51 2.64 -23.84 -4.94
C ASP A 51 3.30 -23.59 -6.30
N LEU A 52 2.58 -23.79 -7.40
CA LEU A 52 3.05 -23.40 -8.73
C LEU A 52 3.30 -21.88 -8.79
N LEU A 53 2.31 -21.09 -8.36
CA LEU A 53 2.36 -19.62 -8.41
C LEU A 53 3.44 -19.03 -7.50
N PHE A 54 3.52 -19.48 -6.25
CA PHE A 54 4.31 -18.84 -5.19
C PHE A 54 5.52 -19.66 -4.74
N GLY A 55 5.71 -20.85 -5.31
CA GLY A 55 6.77 -21.79 -4.94
C GLY A 55 6.34 -22.81 -3.90
N ILE A 56 7.01 -23.97 -3.93
CA ILE A 56 6.80 -25.05 -2.96
C ILE A 56 7.61 -24.74 -1.69
N GLY A 57 6.90 -24.47 -0.59
CA GLY A 57 7.47 -24.10 0.70
C GLY A 57 8.57 -25.05 1.23
N ALA A 58 9.46 -24.56 2.08
CA ALA A 58 10.61 -25.31 2.61
C ALA A 58 10.20 -26.67 3.23
N GLN A 59 9.11 -26.67 4.00
CA GLN A 59 8.50 -27.85 4.61
C GLN A 59 7.09 -28.02 4.02
N SER A 60 6.98 -28.72 2.89
CA SER A 60 5.68 -29.02 2.27
C SER A 60 5.16 -30.34 2.81
N SER A 61 3.90 -30.36 3.27
CA SER A 61 3.19 -31.57 3.69
C SER A 61 2.74 -32.44 2.51
N TYR A 62 2.91 -31.99 1.27
CA TYR A 62 2.47 -32.68 0.06
C TYR A 62 3.53 -33.63 -0.54
N ASN A 63 4.51 -34.06 0.25
CA ASN A 63 5.57 -34.99 -0.15
C ASN A 63 5.30 -36.46 0.24
N PHE A 64 4.09 -36.79 0.68
CA PHE A 64 3.77 -38.10 1.26
C PHE A 64 3.91 -39.27 0.28
N LEU A 65 3.63 -39.06 -1.02
CA LEU A 65 3.87 -40.07 -2.07
C LEU A 65 5.17 -39.82 -2.82
N HIS A 66 5.54 -38.55 -3.00
CA HIS A 66 6.67 -38.11 -3.83
C HIS A 66 7.69 -37.36 -2.98
N PRO A 67 8.93 -37.88 -2.83
CA PRO A 67 9.99 -37.18 -2.12
C PRO A 67 10.28 -35.81 -2.73
N TYR A 68 10.75 -34.86 -1.93
CA TYR A 68 11.02 -33.48 -2.34
C TYR A 68 11.76 -33.33 -3.68
N PRO A 69 12.86 -34.05 -3.98
CA PRO A 69 13.57 -33.89 -5.26
C PRO A 69 12.73 -34.23 -6.49
N ASN A 70 11.68 -35.02 -6.31
CA ASN A 70 10.81 -35.49 -7.39
C ASN A 70 9.53 -34.65 -7.53
N MET A 71 9.25 -33.75 -6.59
CA MET A 71 8.02 -32.94 -6.64
C MET A 71 8.04 -32.00 -7.82
N ARG A 72 6.98 -32.05 -8.63
CA ARG A 72 6.85 -31.30 -9.88
C ARG A 72 5.39 -30.98 -10.15
N ILE A 73 5.13 -29.71 -10.47
CA ILE A 73 3.82 -29.17 -10.85
C ILE A 73 4.04 -28.37 -12.14
N GLY A 74 3.28 -28.65 -13.18
CA GLY A 74 3.29 -27.89 -14.43
C GLY A 74 1.98 -27.14 -14.66
N ALA A 75 2.01 -26.16 -15.54
CA ALA A 75 0.80 -25.57 -16.10
C ALA A 75 1.10 -24.84 -17.41
N GLU A 76 0.08 -24.81 -18.26
CA GLU A 76 0.01 -23.90 -19.40
C GLU A 76 -0.84 -22.69 -18.99
N ILE A 77 -0.28 -21.48 -19.10
CA ILE A 77 -0.90 -20.25 -18.63
C ILE A 77 -0.80 -19.16 -19.70
N ASP A 78 -1.91 -18.47 -19.94
CA ASP A 78 -1.95 -17.26 -20.76
C ASP A 78 -1.69 -16.01 -19.89
N ILE A 79 -0.62 -15.30 -20.21
CA ILE A 79 -0.22 -14.05 -19.56
C ILE A 79 0.04 -13.00 -20.63
N GLY A 80 -0.70 -11.89 -20.59
CA GLY A 80 -0.49 -10.79 -21.55
C GLY A 80 -0.79 -11.16 -23.01
N GLY A 81 -1.63 -12.18 -23.26
CA GLY A 81 -1.94 -12.67 -24.60
C GLY A 81 -0.94 -13.69 -25.15
N GLU A 82 0.06 -14.09 -24.37
CA GLU A 82 0.99 -15.15 -24.72
C GLU A 82 0.76 -16.39 -23.86
N THR A 83 0.65 -17.54 -24.51
CA THR A 83 0.60 -18.85 -23.86
C THR A 83 2.01 -19.30 -23.50
N ARG A 84 2.21 -19.67 -22.23
CA ARG A 84 3.52 -20.11 -21.72
C ARG A 84 3.38 -21.36 -20.88
N GLU A 85 4.35 -22.26 -21.04
CA GLU A 85 4.51 -23.45 -20.21
C GLU A 85 5.40 -23.13 -19.01
N PHE A 86 4.91 -23.46 -17.82
CA PHE A 86 5.61 -23.27 -16.57
C PHE A 86 5.69 -24.56 -15.79
N VAL A 87 6.82 -24.78 -15.13
CA VAL A 87 7.00 -25.92 -14.24
C VAL A 87 7.64 -25.47 -12.94
N ARG A 88 6.99 -25.76 -11.83
CA ARG A 88 7.54 -25.61 -10.49
C ARG A 88 8.09 -26.93 -9.98
N ILE A 89 9.32 -26.87 -9.48
CA ILE A 89 9.96 -27.97 -8.74
C ILE A 89 10.35 -27.53 -7.33
N LYS A 90 10.57 -28.48 -6.41
CA LYS A 90 10.99 -28.16 -5.05
C LYS A 90 12.48 -27.78 -5.03
N ARG A 91 12.78 -26.48 -5.03
CA ARG A 91 14.12 -25.90 -4.81
C ARG A 91 14.02 -24.57 -4.06
N GLN A 92 15.12 -24.16 -3.40
CA GLN A 92 15.17 -22.88 -2.66
C GLN A 92 15.23 -21.67 -3.60
N GLN A 93 15.88 -21.80 -4.75
CA GLN A 93 16.06 -20.76 -5.76
C GLN A 93 15.91 -21.37 -7.15
N ASN A 94 15.59 -20.56 -8.16
CA ASN A 94 15.48 -21.00 -9.55
C ASN A 94 14.57 -22.23 -9.71
N SER A 95 13.43 -22.20 -8.99
CA SER A 95 12.50 -23.31 -8.86
C SER A 95 11.40 -23.30 -9.91
N LEU A 96 11.17 -22.16 -10.57
CA LEU A 96 10.32 -22.03 -11.74
C LEU A 96 11.13 -22.29 -12.99
N LEU A 97 10.61 -23.15 -13.85
CA LEU A 97 11.19 -23.51 -15.14
C LEU A 97 10.20 -23.18 -16.26
N ASP A 98 10.73 -22.99 -17.47
CA ASP A 98 9.94 -22.95 -18.70
C ASP A 98 9.68 -24.36 -19.27
N GLY A 99 8.98 -24.43 -20.41
CA GLY A 99 8.72 -25.67 -21.14
C GLY A 99 9.96 -26.40 -21.70
N ARG A 100 11.18 -25.85 -21.52
CA ARG A 100 12.47 -26.46 -21.87
C ARG A 100 13.29 -26.82 -20.63
N ASP A 101 12.66 -26.85 -19.46
CA ASP A 101 13.28 -27.06 -18.15
C ASP A 101 14.39 -26.05 -17.81
N GLN A 102 14.35 -24.85 -18.40
CA GLN A 102 15.29 -23.77 -18.09
C GLN A 102 14.72 -22.87 -16.97
N PRO A 103 15.52 -22.49 -15.97
CA PRO A 103 15.05 -21.59 -14.92
C PRO A 103 14.60 -20.25 -15.46
N VAL A 104 13.45 -19.79 -14.98
CA VAL A 104 12.91 -18.45 -15.26
C VAL A 104 12.66 -17.69 -13.96
N PRO A 105 12.72 -16.35 -13.97
CA PRO A 105 12.40 -15.56 -12.78
C PRO A 105 10.94 -15.74 -12.35
N ASP A 106 10.69 -15.80 -11.04
CA ASP A 106 9.32 -15.86 -10.48
C ASP A 106 8.45 -14.68 -10.91
N GLY A 107 9.08 -13.54 -11.22
CA GLY A 107 8.42 -12.37 -11.82
C GLY A 107 7.60 -12.68 -13.07
N ALA A 108 7.93 -13.75 -13.81
CA ALA A 108 7.19 -14.19 -15.00
C ALA A 108 5.74 -14.59 -14.68
N LEU A 109 5.49 -15.20 -13.51
CA LEU A 109 4.13 -15.50 -13.03
C LEU A 109 3.53 -14.31 -12.28
N LEU A 110 4.32 -13.59 -11.48
CA LEU A 110 3.84 -12.46 -10.68
C LEU A 110 3.26 -11.31 -11.52
N ALA A 111 3.75 -11.12 -12.75
CA ALA A 111 3.18 -10.16 -13.70
C ALA A 111 1.68 -10.41 -13.96
N GLY A 112 1.24 -11.67 -13.93
CA GLY A 112 -0.17 -12.06 -14.06
C GLY A 112 -0.99 -11.91 -12.78
N LEU A 113 -0.33 -11.71 -11.63
CA LEU A 113 -0.94 -11.68 -10.29
C LEU A 113 -1.09 -10.26 -9.72
N ALA A 114 -0.71 -9.22 -10.47
CA ALA A 114 -0.84 -7.81 -10.08
C ALA A 114 -0.24 -7.47 -8.70
N GLY A 115 0.81 -8.19 -8.29
CA GLY A 115 1.51 -7.97 -7.02
C GLY A 115 0.88 -8.62 -5.79
N LEU A 116 -0.12 -9.50 -5.96
CA LEU A 116 -0.66 -10.30 -4.86
C LEU A 116 0.37 -11.32 -4.38
N ASP A 117 0.52 -11.43 -3.07
CA ASP A 117 1.23 -12.52 -2.42
C ASP A 117 0.31 -13.74 -2.21
N ARG A 118 0.90 -14.83 -1.70
CA ARG A 118 0.19 -16.10 -1.50
C ARG A 118 -1.01 -15.96 -0.59
N ASP A 119 -0.85 -15.27 0.54
CA ASP A 119 -1.89 -15.16 1.56
C ASP A 119 -3.03 -14.28 1.03
N SER A 120 -2.71 -13.14 0.41
CA SER A 120 -3.69 -12.27 -0.24
C SER A 120 -4.46 -13.01 -1.34
N TYR A 121 -3.76 -13.81 -2.17
CA TYR A 121 -4.41 -14.63 -3.20
C TYR A 121 -5.35 -15.66 -2.57
N ARG A 122 -4.91 -16.38 -1.53
CA ARG A 122 -5.75 -17.36 -0.83
C ARG A 122 -6.99 -16.70 -0.23
N THR A 123 -6.85 -15.56 0.44
CA THR A 123 -7.98 -14.84 1.03
C THR A 123 -8.97 -14.32 -0.03
N MET A 124 -8.49 -13.87 -1.19
CA MET A 124 -9.37 -13.32 -2.24
C MET A 124 -10.05 -14.39 -3.09
N PHE A 125 -9.37 -15.51 -3.35
CA PHE A 125 -9.81 -16.50 -4.35
C PHE A 125 -10.03 -17.91 -3.80
N SER A 126 -9.79 -18.16 -2.51
CA SER A 126 -10.17 -19.40 -1.81
C SER A 126 -11.36 -19.12 -0.90
N LEU A 127 -12.42 -19.91 -1.08
CA LEU A 127 -13.34 -20.20 0.01
C LEU A 127 -13.15 -21.68 0.36
N ASP A 128 -12.32 -21.94 1.36
CA ASP A 128 -12.19 -23.24 2.00
C ASP A 128 -12.75 -23.19 3.42
N ASP A 129 -13.17 -24.34 3.97
CA ASP A 129 -13.86 -24.42 5.26
C ASP A 129 -13.04 -23.79 6.41
N GLU A 130 -11.72 -23.98 6.36
CA GLU A 130 -10.77 -23.41 7.32
C GLU A 130 -10.66 -21.88 7.19
N THR A 131 -10.58 -21.35 5.97
CA THR A 131 -10.60 -19.89 5.72
C THR A 131 -11.94 -19.26 6.07
N LEU A 132 -13.06 -19.99 5.96
CA LEU A 132 -14.37 -19.54 6.39
C LEU A 132 -14.48 -19.50 7.91
N GLU A 133 -13.96 -20.49 8.61
CA GLU A 133 -13.92 -20.53 10.08
C GLU A 133 -13.00 -19.43 10.63
N GLN A 134 -11.77 -19.33 10.12
CA GLN A 134 -10.82 -18.27 10.49
C GLN A 134 -11.34 -16.87 10.09
N GLY A 135 -12.00 -16.76 8.94
CA GLY A 135 -12.67 -15.54 8.51
C GLY A 135 -13.80 -15.16 9.46
N GLY A 136 -14.61 -16.13 9.89
CA GLY A 136 -15.65 -15.97 10.90
C GLY A 136 -15.08 -15.52 12.26
N GLU A 137 -14.02 -16.16 12.73
CA GLU A 137 -13.31 -15.75 13.95
C GLU A 137 -12.72 -14.34 13.82
N SER A 138 -12.13 -13.99 12.67
CA SER A 138 -11.59 -12.67 12.41
C SER A 138 -12.68 -11.59 12.32
N ILE A 139 -13.87 -11.91 11.80
CA ILE A 139 -15.06 -11.04 11.81
C ILE A 139 -15.57 -10.84 13.24
N LEU A 140 -15.58 -11.89 14.06
CA LEU A 140 -15.97 -11.80 15.47
C LEU A 140 -14.93 -11.02 16.30
N ALA A 141 -13.64 -11.18 15.99
CA ALA A 141 -12.52 -10.54 16.67
C ALA A 141 -12.32 -9.07 16.23
N SER A 142 -12.60 -8.75 14.97
CA SER A 142 -12.41 -7.43 14.38
C SER A 142 -13.76 -6.80 14.06
N ARG A 143 -14.17 -5.81 14.86
CA ARG A 143 -15.30 -4.92 14.54
C ARG A 143 -15.03 -4.10 13.26
N GLY A 144 -15.21 -4.69 12.09
CA GLY A 144 -15.56 -3.97 10.86
C GLY A 144 -14.57 -3.99 9.69
N ASP A 145 -13.24 -3.94 9.89
CA ASP A 145 -12.34 -3.54 8.78
C ASP A 145 -12.05 -4.68 7.77
N LEU A 146 -12.05 -5.97 8.18
CA LEU A 146 -11.70 -7.08 7.26
C LEU A 146 -12.91 -7.69 6.53
N GLY A 147 -14.08 -7.74 7.19
CA GLY A 147 -15.32 -8.22 6.56
C GLY A 147 -15.76 -7.35 5.39
N GLU A 148 -15.58 -6.02 5.52
CA GLU A 148 -15.85 -5.06 4.45
C GLU A 148 -14.87 -5.22 3.27
N LEU A 149 -13.59 -5.54 3.55
CA LEU A 149 -12.58 -5.83 2.52
C LEU A 149 -12.88 -7.12 1.73
N LEU A 150 -13.27 -8.20 2.42
CA LEU A 150 -13.66 -9.48 1.81
C LEU A 150 -14.93 -9.33 0.94
N PHE A 151 -15.94 -8.59 1.43
CA PHE A 151 -17.17 -8.32 0.68
C PHE A 151 -16.94 -7.38 -0.52
N SER A 152 -16.02 -6.42 -0.38
CA SER A 152 -15.67 -5.49 -1.47
C SER A 152 -14.83 -6.16 -2.57
N ALA A 153 -13.91 -7.05 -2.19
CA ALA A 153 -13.06 -7.77 -3.14
C ALA A 153 -13.86 -8.74 -4.03
N SER A 154 -14.83 -9.46 -3.45
CA SER A 154 -15.74 -10.35 -4.18
C SER A 154 -16.69 -9.63 -5.15
N ALA A 155 -16.97 -8.34 -4.92
CA ALA A 155 -17.76 -7.49 -5.81
C ALA A 155 -16.94 -6.81 -6.94
N GLY A 156 -15.64 -7.12 -7.08
CA GLY A 156 -14.78 -6.51 -8.09
C GLY A 156 -14.29 -5.10 -7.74
N LEU A 157 -14.39 -4.68 -6.47
CA LEU A 157 -14.05 -3.34 -6.00
C LEU A 157 -12.61 -3.22 -5.47
N GLY A 158 -11.68 -4.05 -5.95
CA GLY A 158 -10.27 -3.98 -5.56
C GLY A 158 -9.66 -2.57 -5.74
N GLU A 159 -10.10 -1.84 -6.77
CA GLU A 159 -9.73 -0.44 -6.99
C GLU A 159 -10.24 0.49 -5.87
N LEU A 160 -11.45 0.24 -5.34
CA LEU A 160 -12.02 1.04 -4.25
C LEU A 160 -11.25 0.84 -2.95
N SER A 161 -10.85 -0.40 -2.65
CA SER A 161 -10.00 -0.72 -1.51
C SER A 161 -8.64 -0.01 -1.61
N GLN A 162 -7.98 -0.06 -2.77
CA GLN A 162 -6.74 0.68 -2.99
C GLN A 162 -6.91 2.20 -2.85
N ARG A 163 -8.02 2.76 -3.35
CA ARG A 163 -8.37 4.18 -3.17
C ARG A 163 -8.59 4.55 -1.70
N LEU A 164 -9.23 3.68 -0.92
CA LEU A 164 -9.43 3.90 0.53
C LEU A 164 -8.12 3.85 1.31
N VAL A 165 -7.23 2.89 0.99
CA VAL A 165 -5.88 2.82 1.59
C VAL A 165 -5.09 4.08 1.27
N ARG A 166 -5.15 4.54 0.01
CA ARG A 166 -4.50 5.79 -0.41
C ARG A 166 -5.07 7.01 0.34
N MET A 167 -6.39 7.16 0.41
CA MET A 167 -7.03 8.24 1.17
C MET A 167 -6.65 8.20 2.66
N ARG A 168 -6.58 7.01 3.27
CA ARG A 168 -6.15 6.84 4.65
C ARG A 168 -4.70 7.29 4.83
N SER A 169 -3.79 6.91 3.92
CA SER A 169 -2.39 7.33 3.95
C SER A 169 -2.21 8.85 3.76
N GLU A 170 -2.95 9.46 2.83
CA GLU A 170 -2.95 10.92 2.62
C GLU A 170 -3.45 11.66 3.88
N THR A 171 -4.50 11.13 4.51
CA THR A 171 -5.05 11.68 5.76
C THR A 171 -4.06 11.54 6.92
N GLU A 172 -3.42 10.37 7.09
CA GLU A 172 -2.43 10.15 8.13
C GLU A 172 -1.16 11.00 7.94
N GLY A 173 -0.76 11.26 6.69
CA GLY A 173 0.34 12.17 6.37
C GLY A 173 0.02 13.63 6.72
N PHE A 174 -1.25 14.03 6.62
CA PHE A 174 -1.69 15.36 7.05
C PHE A 174 -1.81 15.46 8.58
N TYR A 175 -2.49 14.49 9.21
CA TYR A 175 -2.76 14.48 10.64
C TYR A 175 -3.03 13.06 11.18
N LYS A 176 -2.34 12.69 12.26
CA LYS A 176 -2.58 11.47 13.02
C LYS A 176 -2.68 11.78 14.51
N TYR A 177 -3.70 11.23 15.17
CA TYR A 177 -3.94 11.45 16.60
C TYR A 177 -2.72 11.01 17.42
N ARG A 178 -2.16 11.92 18.24
CA ARG A 178 -0.93 11.75 19.05
C ARG A 178 0.40 11.66 18.29
N ALA A 179 0.42 11.82 16.96
CA ALA A 179 1.69 11.94 16.24
C ALA A 179 2.33 13.31 16.52
N ARG A 180 3.66 13.30 16.77
CA ARG A 180 4.47 14.51 16.99
C ARG A 180 4.96 15.17 15.70
N SER A 181 4.77 14.50 14.57
CA SER A 181 5.18 14.93 13.22
C SER A 181 3.99 14.83 12.24
N GLY A 182 4.02 15.63 11.17
CA GLY A 182 2.98 15.68 10.15
C GLY A 182 2.73 17.10 9.63
N ARG A 183 2.08 17.23 8.47
CA ARG A 183 1.92 18.52 7.78
C ARG A 183 1.19 19.57 8.63
N LEU A 184 0.20 19.16 9.43
CA LEU A 184 -0.50 20.07 10.35
C LEU A 184 0.43 20.61 11.46
N ALA A 185 1.37 19.81 11.95
CA ALA A 185 2.31 20.22 12.99
C ALA A 185 3.35 21.24 12.45
N GLU A 186 3.81 21.03 11.21
CA GLU A 186 4.67 21.98 10.49
C GLU A 186 3.97 23.32 10.32
N LEU A 187 2.74 23.33 9.79
CA LEU A 187 1.96 24.54 9.57
C LEU A 187 1.66 25.30 10.87
N LYS A 188 1.41 24.59 11.98
CA LYS A 188 1.26 25.23 13.30
C LYS A 188 2.54 25.91 13.78
N THR A 189 3.69 25.28 13.53
CA THR A 189 5.01 25.85 13.86
C THR A 189 5.29 27.09 13.03
N GLU A 190 5.04 27.02 11.72
CA GLU A 190 5.18 28.14 10.80
C GLU A 190 4.27 29.32 11.17
N LEU A 191 3.00 29.05 11.48
CA LEU A 191 2.04 30.05 11.93
C LEU A 191 2.49 30.74 13.23
N ALA A 192 3.05 29.98 14.18
CA ALA A 192 3.57 30.55 15.42
C ALA A 192 4.77 31.49 15.15
N GLY A 193 5.65 31.10 14.22
CA GLY A 193 6.77 31.95 13.78
C GLY A 193 6.29 33.26 13.15
N LEU A 194 5.36 33.18 12.19
CA LEU A 194 4.80 34.37 11.52
C LEU A 194 4.07 35.31 12.49
N LYS A 195 3.36 34.77 13.49
CA LYS A 195 2.72 35.59 14.53
C LYS A 195 3.75 36.34 15.38
N ALA A 196 4.82 35.66 15.79
CA ALA A 196 5.89 36.28 16.57
C ALA A 196 6.62 37.37 15.77
N GLU A 197 6.83 37.17 14.47
CA GLU A 197 7.41 38.17 13.58
C GLU A 197 6.50 39.41 13.45
N ARG A 198 5.20 39.20 13.25
CA ARG A 198 4.19 40.27 13.19
C ARG A 198 4.14 41.08 14.50
N ASP A 199 4.12 40.41 15.66
CA ASP A 199 4.10 41.09 16.97
C ASP A 199 5.37 41.95 17.19
N ARG A 200 6.53 41.49 16.70
CA ARG A 200 7.79 42.24 16.74
C ARG A 200 7.76 43.49 15.87
N LEU A 201 7.20 43.41 14.66
CA LEU A 201 7.05 44.55 13.76
C LEU A 201 6.05 45.59 14.32
N ASP A 202 4.94 45.14 14.89
CA ASP A 202 3.94 46.04 15.51
C ASP A 202 4.54 46.81 16.71
N THR A 203 5.38 46.15 17.51
CA THR A 203 6.12 46.81 18.61
C THR A 203 7.01 47.94 18.07
N GLN A 204 7.73 47.71 16.98
CA GLN A 204 8.60 48.72 16.35
C GLN A 204 7.81 49.93 15.85
N ALA A 205 6.59 49.75 15.34
CA ALA A 205 5.75 50.86 14.89
C ALA A 205 5.31 51.78 16.06
N SER A 206 4.96 51.19 17.21
CA SER A 206 4.60 51.95 18.41
C SER A 206 5.79 52.70 19.02
N ASP A 207 6.98 52.08 19.04
CA ASP A 207 8.22 52.71 19.48
C ASP A 207 8.63 53.85 18.55
N TYR A 208 8.48 53.67 17.23
CA TYR A 208 8.69 54.72 16.24
C TYR A 208 7.76 55.91 16.47
N ALA A 209 6.45 55.66 16.65
CA ALA A 209 5.49 56.73 16.94
C ALA A 209 5.82 57.49 18.23
N ARG A 210 6.29 56.79 19.28
CA ARG A 210 6.76 57.43 20.53
C ARG A 210 8.01 58.29 20.29
N LEU A 211 9.00 57.77 19.58
CA LEU A 211 10.26 58.47 19.29
C LEU A 211 10.01 59.71 18.41
N THR A 212 9.12 59.63 17.43
CA THR A 212 8.74 60.77 16.59
C THR A 212 8.10 61.89 17.41
N ARG A 213 7.14 61.56 18.30
CA ARG A 213 6.55 62.57 19.21
C ARG A 213 7.58 63.19 20.15
N ALA A 214 8.48 62.38 20.71
CA ALA A 214 9.55 62.88 21.56
C ALA A 214 10.49 63.84 20.80
N HIS A 215 10.79 63.52 19.53
CA HIS A 215 11.59 64.37 18.66
C HIS A 215 10.87 65.70 18.34
N GLU A 216 9.58 65.67 18.01
CA GLU A 216 8.77 66.86 17.76
C GLU A 216 8.70 67.78 19.00
N ASP A 217 8.45 67.21 20.17
CA ASP A 217 8.41 67.96 21.44
C ASP A 217 9.77 68.58 21.79
N ALA A 218 10.86 67.81 21.63
CA ALA A 218 12.22 68.32 21.86
C ALA A 218 12.57 69.45 20.88
N SER A 219 12.18 69.30 19.60
CA SER A 219 12.39 70.32 18.57
C SER A 219 11.62 71.60 18.87
N ARG A 220 10.36 71.47 19.34
CA ARG A 220 9.54 72.63 19.74
C ARG A 220 10.16 73.37 20.92
N ARG A 221 10.56 72.67 21.99
CA ARG A 221 11.25 73.28 23.14
C ARG A 221 12.55 73.96 22.75
N HIS A 222 13.32 73.36 21.85
CA HIS A 222 14.55 73.97 21.35
C HIS A 222 14.26 75.26 20.55
N ALA A 223 13.24 75.27 19.71
CA ALA A 223 12.83 76.45 18.96
C ALA A 223 12.35 77.59 19.89
N GLU A 224 11.54 77.27 20.90
CA GLU A 224 11.07 78.21 21.93
C GLU A 224 12.25 78.81 22.71
N ALA A 225 13.14 77.98 23.24
CA ALA A 225 14.33 78.44 23.97
C ALA A 225 15.29 79.27 23.07
N SER A 226 15.41 78.92 21.79
CA SER A 226 16.19 79.69 20.83
C SER A 226 15.58 81.07 20.56
N ALA A 227 14.25 81.14 20.45
CA ALA A 227 13.51 82.39 20.27
C ALA A 227 13.62 83.29 21.52
N GLU A 228 13.46 82.73 22.72
CA GLU A 228 13.65 83.45 23.97
C GLU A 228 15.08 84.00 24.10
N ARG A 229 16.09 83.18 23.79
CA ARG A 229 17.49 83.61 23.79
C ARG A 229 17.72 84.76 22.81
N LYS A 230 17.15 84.70 21.60
CA LYS A 230 17.23 85.81 20.62
C LYS A 230 16.55 87.07 21.14
N ALA A 231 15.38 86.95 21.77
CA ALA A 231 14.65 88.09 22.33
C ALA A 231 15.41 88.75 23.49
N ILE A 232 16.00 87.97 24.40
CA ILE A 232 16.84 88.47 25.49
C ILE A 232 18.09 89.16 24.95
N ALA A 233 18.76 88.56 23.96
CA ALA A 233 19.94 89.17 23.33
C ALA A 233 19.62 90.50 22.64
N ALA A 234 18.47 90.61 21.96
CA ALA A 234 18.01 91.86 21.36
C ALA A 234 17.70 92.94 22.41
N ARG A 235 17.19 92.55 23.57
CA ARG A 235 16.84 93.47 24.68
C ARG A 235 18.04 93.97 25.48
N LEU A 236 19.17 93.24 25.44
CA LEU A 236 20.44 93.64 26.05
C LEU A 236 21.31 94.50 25.12
N ALA A 237 21.00 94.53 23.82
CA ALA A 237 21.75 95.26 22.79
C ALA A 237 21.14 96.62 22.41
N GLY A 238 20.01 97.01 23.02
CA GLY A 238 19.41 98.34 22.92
C GLY A 238 19.34 99.00 24.28
#